data_AF-A0A9E0NXF8-F1
#
_entry.id   AF-A0A9E0NXF8-F1
#
_cell.length_a   1.000
_cell.length_b   1.000
_cell.length_c   1.000
_cell.angle_alpha   90.00
_cell.angle_beta   90.00
_cell.angle_gamma   90.00
#
_symmetry.space_group_name_H-M   'P 1'
#
loop_
_entity.id
_entity.type
_entity.pdbx_description
1 polymer ?
#
loop_
_entity_poly.entity_id
_entity_poly.type
_entity_poly.pdbx_seq_one_letter_code
_entity_poly.pdbx_strand_id
1 'polypeptide(L)'
;SEYVTITQNPITLEETQMYQNLSKVILEIGHTNAEKIQGGLSMRAIEALGNRKKLLTTYEIVKEYDFYNEKNIKVLDLNNIDIDKSFFEMPYEQLDDTTYKKYSLESWIKNLIEGRKDFEN
;
A
#
# COMPACT_ATOMS: atom_id res chain seq x y z
N SER A 1 -3.52 21.04 16.01
CA SER A 1 -4.80 20.90 15.31
C SER A 1 -5.57 19.79 15.98
N GLU A 2 -6.88 19.90 16.18
CA GLU A 2 -7.72 18.81 16.73
C GLU A 2 -7.81 17.60 15.78
N TYR A 3 -7.45 17.80 14.50
CA TYR A 3 -7.57 16.81 13.44
C TYR A 3 -6.25 16.14 13.07
N VAL A 4 -5.12 16.58 13.62
CA VAL A 4 -3.79 16.10 13.25
C VAL A 4 -2.96 15.80 14.49
N THR A 5 -2.61 14.53 14.64
CA THR A 5 -1.66 14.04 15.64
C THR A 5 -0.32 13.82 14.96
N ILE A 6 0.73 14.48 15.47
CA ILE A 6 2.11 14.30 14.99
C ILE A 6 2.89 13.58 16.09
N THR A 7 3.55 12.48 15.72
CA THR A 7 4.51 11.80 16.59
C THR A 7 5.93 11.98 16.03
N GLN A 8 6.88 12.27 16.91
CA GLN A 8 8.31 12.31 16.59
C GLN A 8 9.08 11.16 17.24
N ASN A 9 8.45 10.44 18.17
CA ASN A 9 9.03 9.29 18.83
C ASN A 9 8.72 8.02 18.04
N PRO A 10 9.61 7.02 18.06
CA PRO A 10 9.29 5.69 17.54
C PRO A 10 8.01 5.17 18.19
N ILE A 11 7.11 4.63 17.36
CA ILE A 11 5.92 3.90 17.80
C ILE A 11 6.20 2.40 17.74
N THR A 12 5.59 1.64 18.63
CA THR A 12 5.72 0.19 18.66
C THR A 12 4.99 -0.46 17.48
N LEU A 13 5.27 -1.75 17.25
CA LEU A 13 4.55 -2.54 16.24
C LEU A 13 3.06 -2.65 16.59
N GLU A 14 2.73 -2.84 17.87
CA GLU A 14 1.35 -2.95 18.35
C GLU A 14 0.57 -1.66 18.13
N GLU A 15 1.15 -0.51 18.46
CA GLU A 15 0.54 0.80 18.18
C GLU A 15 0.37 1.04 16.68
N THR A 16 1.36 0.66 15.86
CA THR A 16 1.26 0.75 14.40
C THR A 16 0.07 -0.06 13.87
N GLN A 17 -0.08 -1.30 14.32
CA GLN A 17 -1.20 -2.16 13.95
C GLN A 17 -2.54 -1.59 14.43
N MET A 18 -2.59 -1.05 15.65
CA MET A 18 -3.78 -0.38 16.17
C MET A 18 -4.20 0.79 15.26
N TYR A 19 -3.27 1.67 14.90
CA TYR A 19 -3.57 2.81 14.01
C TYR A 19 -3.97 2.36 12.61
N GLN A 20 -3.33 1.33 12.05
CA GLN A 20 -3.71 0.75 10.76
C GLN A 20 -5.12 0.15 10.80
N ASN A 21 -5.48 -0.56 11.87
CA ASN A 21 -6.81 -1.16 12.02
C ASN A 21 -7.91 -0.10 12.14
N LEU A 22 -7.63 1.00 12.84
CA LEU A 22 -8.55 2.13 12.99
C LEU A 22 -8.64 3.01 11.73
N SER A 23 -7.64 2.98 10.84
CA SER A 23 -7.65 3.79 9.63
C SER A 23 -8.52 3.17 8.52
N LYS A 24 -9.06 4.04 7.66
CA LYS A 24 -9.72 3.64 6.40
C LYS A 24 -8.74 3.66 5.22
N VAL A 25 -7.81 4.61 5.27
CA VAL A 25 -6.85 4.91 4.22
C VAL A 25 -5.48 5.13 4.86
N ILE A 26 -4.45 4.57 4.24
CA ILE A 26 -3.05 4.80 4.58
C ILE A 26 -2.48 5.79 3.56
N LEU A 27 -1.80 6.84 4.05
CA LEU A 27 -1.07 7.78 3.22
C LEU A 27 0.42 7.43 3.22
N GLU A 28 0.97 7.30 2.03
CA GLU A 28 2.38 7.08 1.76
C GLU A 28 2.92 8.22 0.89
N ILE A 29 3.98 8.85 1.36
CA ILE A 29 4.69 9.88 0.60
C ILE A 29 6.15 9.46 0.55
N GLY A 30 6.66 9.26 -0.67
CA GLY A 30 8.06 8.93 -0.91
C GLY A 30 8.97 10.12 -0.72
N HIS A 31 10.25 9.83 -0.53
CA HIS A 31 11.29 10.86 -0.55
C HIS A 31 11.32 11.51 -1.95
N THR A 32 11.18 12.82 -1.99
CA THR A 32 11.10 13.64 -3.22
C THR A 32 12.44 13.83 -3.94
N ASN A 33 13.54 13.29 -3.40
CA ASN A 33 14.86 13.37 -4.02
C ASN A 33 14.95 12.27 -5.10
N ALA A 34 14.50 12.64 -6.29
CA ALA A 34 14.18 11.83 -7.46
C ALA A 34 15.32 11.04 -8.13
N GLU A 35 16.41 10.69 -7.42
CA GLU A 35 17.53 9.95 -8.04
C GLU A 35 17.48 8.45 -7.80
N LYS A 36 16.67 7.97 -6.84
CA LYS A 36 16.41 6.54 -6.62
C LYS A 36 14.97 6.31 -6.21
N ILE A 37 14.11 6.18 -7.21
CA ILE A 37 12.85 5.45 -7.02
C ILE A 37 13.24 4.04 -6.58
N GLN A 38 12.84 3.63 -5.39
CA GLN A 38 12.98 2.25 -4.95
C GLN A 38 12.18 1.38 -5.94
N GLY A 39 12.86 0.52 -6.70
CA GLY A 39 12.27 -0.24 -7.82
C GLY A 39 11.32 -1.37 -7.41
N GLY A 40 10.61 -1.24 -6.28
CA GLY A 40 9.68 -2.24 -5.78
C GLY A 40 8.64 -1.65 -4.83
N LEU A 41 7.69 -2.48 -4.42
CA LEU A 41 6.68 -2.11 -3.43
C LEU A 41 7.31 -1.74 -2.10
N SER A 42 6.76 -0.71 -1.48
CA SER A 42 7.05 -0.40 -0.09
C SER A 42 6.36 -1.40 0.85
N MET A 43 6.86 -1.49 2.08
CA MET A 43 6.17 -2.23 3.14
C MET A 43 4.77 -1.67 3.42
N ARG A 44 4.56 -0.35 3.28
CA ARG A 44 3.25 0.27 3.51
C ARG A 44 2.22 -0.15 2.47
N ALA A 45 2.62 -0.31 1.21
CA ALA A 45 1.74 -0.82 0.17
C ALA A 45 1.31 -2.27 0.45
N ILE A 46 2.27 -3.13 0.84
CA ILE A 46 2.00 -4.52 1.21
C ILE A 46 1.10 -4.64 2.45
N GLU A 47 1.35 -3.84 3.48
CA GLU A 47 0.52 -3.83 4.69
C GLU A 47 -0.88 -3.29 4.44
N ALA A 48 -1.03 -2.26 3.60
CA ALA A 48 -2.32 -1.75 3.19
C ALA A 48 -3.14 -2.84 2.48
N LEU A 49 -2.50 -3.54 1.55
CA LEU A 49 -3.08 -4.69 0.85
C LEU A 49 -3.51 -5.79 1.84
N GLY A 50 -2.60 -6.24 2.71
CA GLY A 50 -2.85 -7.31 3.68
C GLY A 50 -3.93 -6.97 4.71
N ASN A 51 -4.07 -5.70 5.09
CA ASN A 51 -5.11 -5.23 6.01
C ASN A 51 -6.38 -4.73 5.30
N ARG A 52 -6.49 -4.91 3.98
CA ARG A 52 -7.63 -4.46 3.16
C ARG A 52 -7.95 -2.97 3.39
N LYS A 53 -6.89 -2.16 3.43
CA LYS A 53 -6.93 -0.70 3.57
C LYS A 53 -6.70 -0.05 2.22
N LYS A 54 -7.35 1.10 2.00
CA LYS A 54 -7.03 1.91 0.84
C LYS A 54 -5.66 2.57 1.00
N LEU A 55 -5.00 2.84 -0.11
CA LEU A 55 -3.68 3.46 -0.16
C LEU A 55 -3.74 4.75 -0.99
N LEU A 56 -3.28 5.85 -0.40
CA LEU A 56 -2.87 7.05 -1.13
C LEU A 56 -1.35 7.03 -1.19
N THR A 57 -0.76 7.04 -2.38
CA THR A 57 0.70 6.90 -2.52
C THR A 57 1.27 7.81 -3.58
N THR A 58 2.52 8.23 -3.45
CA THR A 58 3.29 8.88 -4.53
C THR A 58 4.09 7.87 -5.36
N TYR A 59 4.03 6.58 -5.04
CA TYR A 59 4.79 5.53 -5.73
C TYR A 59 4.01 5.05 -6.94
N GLU A 60 4.37 5.49 -8.13
CA GLU A 60 3.65 5.10 -9.36
C GLU A 60 3.77 3.61 -9.70
N ILE A 61 4.85 2.95 -9.24
CA ILE A 61 5.15 1.53 -9.52
C ILE A 61 4.01 0.60 -9.08
N VAL A 62 3.16 1.01 -8.13
CA VAL A 62 1.99 0.21 -7.71
C VAL A 62 1.06 -0.12 -8.87
N LYS A 63 1.03 0.72 -9.92
CA LYS A 63 0.23 0.51 -11.14
C LYS A 63 0.71 -0.70 -11.97
N GLU A 64 1.94 -1.17 -11.76
CA GLU A 64 2.52 -2.30 -12.48
C GLU A 64 2.12 -3.66 -11.87
N TYR A 65 1.47 -3.67 -10.70
CA TYR A 65 1.08 -4.88 -10.00
C TYR A 65 -0.39 -5.24 -10.27
N ASP A 66 -0.68 -6.54 -10.33
CA ASP A 66 -2.02 -7.09 -10.62
C ASP A 66 -3.08 -6.80 -9.53
N PHE A 67 -2.68 -6.35 -8.34
CA PHE A 67 -3.62 -5.87 -7.31
C PHE A 67 -4.04 -4.40 -7.49
N TYR A 68 -3.47 -3.68 -8.46
CA TYR A 68 -3.81 -2.28 -8.67
C TYR A 68 -5.29 -2.10 -9.01
N ASN A 69 -5.96 -1.28 -8.21
CA ASN A 69 -7.36 -0.93 -8.37
C ASN A 69 -7.57 0.51 -7.92
N GLU A 70 -8.04 1.39 -8.80
CA GLU A 70 -8.26 2.81 -8.52
C GLU A 70 -9.25 3.08 -7.37
N LYS A 71 -10.15 2.12 -7.07
CA LYS A 71 -11.08 2.22 -5.93
C LYS A 71 -10.37 2.01 -4.60
N ASN A 72 -9.22 1.33 -4.60
CA ASN A 72 -8.44 1.02 -3.41
C ASN A 72 -7.14 1.84 -3.35
N ILE A 73 -6.56 2.20 -4.48
CA ILE A 73 -5.24 2.81 -4.58
C ILE A 73 -5.32 4.07 -5.45
N LYS A 74 -5.00 5.21 -4.86
CA LYS A 74 -4.90 6.48 -5.57
C LYS A 74 -3.45 6.96 -5.56
N VAL A 75 -2.88 7.10 -6.75
CA VAL A 75 -1.54 7.66 -6.94
C VAL A 75 -1.64 9.19 -6.97
N LEU A 76 -0.81 9.86 -6.18
CA LEU A 76 -0.82 11.30 -5.96
C LEU A 76 0.27 11.99 -6.78
N ASP A 77 -0.14 13.00 -7.55
CA ASP A 77 0.75 14.04 -8.06
C ASP A 77 0.86 15.14 -7.00
N LEU A 78 2.06 15.31 -6.43
CA LEU A 78 2.29 16.33 -5.40
C LEU A 78 2.25 17.76 -5.94
N ASN A 79 2.39 17.96 -7.26
CA ASN A 79 2.25 19.27 -7.88
C ASN A 79 0.78 19.62 -8.17
N ASN A 80 -0.10 18.62 -8.21
CA ASN A 80 -1.51 18.79 -8.47
C ASN A 80 -2.33 17.74 -7.69
N ILE A 81 -2.51 18.00 -6.39
CA ILE A 81 -3.23 17.10 -5.50
C ILE A 81 -4.73 17.19 -5.81
N ASP A 82 -5.24 16.16 -6.47
CA ASP A 82 -6.65 15.98 -6.75
C ASP A 82 -7.17 14.64 -6.21
N ILE A 83 -7.93 14.72 -5.11
CA ILE A 83 -8.49 13.56 -4.41
C ILE A 83 -9.96 13.83 -4.13
N ASP A 84 -10.84 13.05 -4.77
CA ASP A 84 -12.27 13.13 -4.56
C ASP A 84 -12.67 12.55 -3.19
N LYS A 85 -13.63 13.20 -2.51
CA LYS A 85 -14.13 12.77 -1.20
C LYS A 85 -14.69 11.34 -1.23
N SER A 86 -15.28 10.93 -2.35
CA SER A 86 -15.83 9.58 -2.56
C SER A 86 -14.79 8.49 -2.37
N PHE A 87 -13.50 8.75 -2.62
CA PHE A 87 -12.44 7.76 -2.38
C PHE A 87 -12.41 7.31 -0.91
N PHE A 88 -12.64 8.24 0.02
CA PHE A 88 -12.68 7.98 1.47
C PHE A 88 -14.02 7.39 1.95
N GLU A 89 -15.09 7.62 1.21
CA GLU A 89 -16.45 7.19 1.56
C GLU A 89 -16.79 5.81 1.01
N MET A 90 -16.29 5.47 -0.17
CA MET A 90 -16.46 4.15 -0.76
C MET A 90 -15.74 3.07 0.06
N PRO A 91 -16.35 1.89 0.24
CA PRO A 91 -15.68 0.76 0.90
C PRO A 91 -14.46 0.29 0.09
N TYR A 92 -13.58 -0.47 0.75
CA TYR A 92 -12.51 -1.20 0.07
C TYR A 92 -13.12 -2.29 -0.84
N GLU A 93 -12.72 -2.32 -2.11
CA GLU A 93 -13.12 -3.34 -3.06
C GLU A 93 -12.25 -4.58 -2.87
N GLN A 94 -12.86 -5.71 -2.53
CA GLN A 94 -12.12 -6.95 -2.28
C GLN A 94 -11.44 -7.42 -3.56
N LEU A 95 -10.16 -7.78 -3.45
CA LEU A 95 -9.45 -8.47 -4.51
C LEU A 95 -9.92 -9.93 -4.58
N ASP A 96 -9.76 -10.55 -5.75
CA ASP A 96 -9.93 -11.99 -5.86
C ASP A 96 -8.91 -12.73 -4.99
N ASP A 97 -9.30 -13.92 -4.53
CA ASP A 97 -8.49 -14.71 -3.60
C ASP A 97 -7.12 -15.08 -4.17
N THR A 98 -7.01 -15.25 -5.49
CA THR A 98 -5.75 -15.63 -6.15
C THR A 98 -4.76 -14.47 -6.07
N THR A 99 -5.18 -13.28 -6.49
CA THR A 99 -4.37 -12.05 -6.39
C THR A 99 -4.04 -11.73 -4.95
N TYR A 100 -5.01 -11.78 -4.04
CA TYR A 100 -4.76 -11.49 -2.62
C TYR A 100 -3.73 -12.47 -2.01
N LYS A 101 -3.89 -13.77 -2.23
CA LYS A 101 -2.98 -14.79 -1.66
C LYS A 101 -1.58 -14.68 -2.25
N LYS A 102 -1.42 -14.30 -3.52
CA LYS A 102 -0.11 -14.13 -4.19
C LYS A 102 0.87 -13.24 -3.39
N TYR A 103 0.36 -12.22 -2.69
CA TYR A 103 1.17 -11.29 -1.90
C TYR A 103 1.26 -11.64 -0.40
N SER A 104 0.76 -12.81 0.00
CA SER A 104 0.94 -13.30 1.37
C SER A 104 2.39 -13.68 1.65
N LEU A 105 2.79 -13.58 2.92
CA LEU A 105 4.10 -14.05 3.37
C LEU A 105 4.31 -15.54 3.06
N GLU A 106 3.26 -16.36 3.20
CA GLU A 106 3.29 -17.78 2.86
C GLU A 106 3.64 -18.01 1.39
N SER A 107 2.96 -17.30 0.46
CA SER A 107 3.24 -17.42 -0.98
C SER A 107 4.64 -16.90 -1.31
N TRP A 108 5.10 -15.84 -0.64
CA TRP A 108 6.46 -15.34 -0.80
C TRP A 108 7.51 -16.37 -0.37
N ILE A 109 7.36 -16.99 0.81
CA ILE A 109 8.26 -18.05 1.32
C ILE A 109 8.27 -19.24 0.37
N LYS A 110 7.09 -19.67 -0.10
CA LYS A 110 6.96 -20.78 -1.04
C LYS A 110 7.73 -20.51 -2.33
N ASN A 111 7.52 -19.34 -2.93
CA ASN A 111 8.20 -18.94 -4.17
C ASN A 111 9.72 -18.82 -3.99
N LEU A 112 10.17 -18.42 -2.80
CA LEU A 112 11.59 -18.35 -2.48
C LEU A 112 12.24 -19.74 -2.39
N ILE A 113 11.56 -20.70 -1.75
CA ILE A 113 12.09 -22.05 -1.52
C ILE A 113 11.99 -22.93 -2.77
N GLU A 114 10.87 -22.85 -3.50
CA GLU A 114 10.61 -23.69 -4.68
C GLU A 114 11.30 -23.18 -5.96
N GLY A 115 11.90 -21.98 -5.91
CA GLY A 115 12.34 -21.23 -7.08
C GLY A 115 11.14 -20.63 -7.83
N ARG A 116 11.27 -19.38 -8.28
CA ARG A 116 10.22 -18.69 -9.04
C ARG A 116 10.00 -19.39 -10.38
N LYS A 117 8.86 -20.08 -10.53
CA LYS A 117 8.41 -20.72 -11.79
C LYS A 117 7.77 -19.73 -12.76
N ASP A 118 7.61 -18.49 -12.33
CA ASP A 118 6.85 -17.41 -12.96
C ASP A 118 7.67 -16.53 -13.92
N PHE A 119 8.96 -16.82 -14.13
CA PHE A 119 9.80 -16.20 -15.19
C PHE A 119 10.25 -17.16 -16.29
N GLU A 120 9.77 -18.41 -16.28
CA GLU A 120 9.91 -19.30 -17.42
C GLU A 120 8.73 -19.06 -18.38
N ASN A 121 8.77 -17.96 -19.14
CA ASN A 121 8.09 -17.76 -20.42
C ASN A 121 8.62 -16.50 -21.13
#